data_AF-A0A2V6C6L3-F1
#
_entry.id   AF-A0A2V6C6L3-F1
#
_cell.length_a   1.000
_cell.length_b   1.000
_cell.length_c   1.000
_cell.angle_alpha   90.00
_cell.angle_beta   90.00
_cell.angle_gamma   90.00
#
_symmetry.space_group_name_H-M   'P 1'
#
loop_
_entity.id
_entity.type
_entity.pdbx_description
1 polymer ?
#
loop_
_entity_poly.entity_id
_entity_poly.type
_entity_poly.pdbx_seq_one_letter_code
_entity_poly.pdbx_strand_id
1 'polypeptide(L)' 'MTPLEISSDRELKSFAETLDGSFQLIDLRNAKTGDGFSWGRYGPGTVVRLHGETPLFACQKGPEKKSLLSRLFGR' A
#
# COMPACT_ATOMS: atom_id res chain seq x y z
N MET A 1 8.87 14.03 -10.19
CA MET A 1 8.57 13.05 -11.25
C MET A 1 8.49 11.69 -10.60
N THR A 2 7.29 11.22 -10.28
CA THR A 2 7.09 9.92 -9.61
C THR A 2 7.24 8.78 -10.63
N PRO A 3 7.72 7.58 -10.24
CA PRO A 3 8.09 6.52 -11.18
C PRO A 3 6.97 5.93 -12.05
N LEU A 4 5.71 6.35 -11.88
CA LEU A 4 4.52 5.73 -12.47
C LEU A 4 4.03 6.40 -13.77
N GLU A 5 4.62 7.54 -14.19
CA GLU A 5 4.13 8.28 -15.37
C GLU A 5 4.34 7.56 -16.72
N ILE A 6 5.12 6.47 -16.78
CA ILE A 6 5.52 5.81 -18.04
C ILE A 6 5.00 4.35 -18.16
N SER A 7 4.01 3.95 -17.37
CA SER A 7 3.37 2.64 -17.60
C SER A 7 2.38 2.73 -18.76
N SER A 8 2.50 1.82 -19.75
CA SER A 8 1.48 1.62 -20.79
C SER A 8 0.29 0.79 -20.30
N ASP A 9 0.38 0.23 -19.09
CA ASP A 9 -0.70 -0.53 -18.46
C ASP A 9 -1.77 0.40 -17.90
N ARG A 10 -2.95 0.37 -18.52
CA ARG A 10 -4.07 1.24 -18.18
C ARG A 10 -4.65 0.96 -16.79
N GLU A 11 -4.71 -0.31 -16.36
CA GLU A 11 -5.23 -0.64 -15.04
C GLU A 11 -4.28 -0.14 -13.95
N LEU A 12 -2.98 -0.45 -14.09
CA LEU A 12 -1.97 0.00 -13.14
C LEU A 12 -1.93 1.53 -13.05
N LYS A 13 -2.04 2.22 -14.18
CA LYS A 13 -2.09 3.69 -14.22
C LYS A 13 -3.34 4.23 -13.54
N SER A 14 -4.51 3.72 -13.89
CA SER A 14 -5.77 4.17 -13.27
C SER A 14 -5.78 3.94 -11.76
N PHE A 15 -5.20 2.83 -11.29
CA PHE A 15 -5.09 2.57 -9.87
C PHE A 15 -4.10 3.51 -9.20
N ALA A 16 -2.93 3.73 -9.79
CA ALA A 16 -1.92 4.68 -9.31
C ALA A 16 -2.49 6.10 -9.17
N GLU A 17 -3.34 6.54 -10.09
CA GLU A 17 -4.00 7.86 -10.06
C GLU A 17 -4.94 8.04 -8.86
N THR A 18 -5.42 6.94 -8.25
CA THR A 18 -6.25 6.99 -7.02
C THR A 18 -5.43 7.08 -5.73
N LEU A 19 -4.11 6.96 -5.83
CA LEU A 19 -3.19 6.87 -4.69
C LEU A 19 -2.35 8.13 -4.60
N ASP A 20 -2.04 8.55 -3.38
CA ASP A 20 -0.98 9.53 -3.18
C ASP A 20 0.41 8.86 -3.26
N GLY A 21 1.46 9.68 -3.31
CA GLY A 21 2.84 9.21 -3.50
C GLY A 21 3.44 8.43 -2.32
N SER A 22 2.72 8.25 -1.22
CA SER A 22 3.20 7.48 -0.06
C SER A 22 2.86 5.98 -0.13
N PHE A 23 1.96 5.61 -1.02
CA PHE A 23 1.62 4.21 -1.27
C PHE A 23 2.69 3.51 -2.11
N GLN A 24 3.00 2.28 -1.72
CA GLN A 24 3.72 1.33 -2.56
C GLN A 24 2.72 0.46 -3.31
N LEU A 25 2.87 0.36 -4.62
CA LEU A 25 2.09 -0.51 -5.50
C LEU A 25 2.69 -1.91 -5.55
N ILE A 26 1.81 -2.91 -5.57
CA ILE A 26 2.13 -4.34 -5.63
C ILE A 26 1.24 -4.94 -6.71
N ASP A 27 1.86 -5.43 -7.78
CA ASP A 27 1.19 -6.11 -8.88
C ASP A 27 1.50 -7.61 -8.82
N LEU A 28 0.49 -8.41 -8.51
CA LEU A 28 0.57 -9.88 -8.45
C LEU A 28 -0.15 -10.55 -9.62
N ARG A 29 -0.57 -9.81 -10.66
CA ARG A 29 -1.31 -10.39 -11.81
C ARG A 29 -0.51 -11.44 -12.56
N ASN A 30 0.82 -11.38 -12.49
CA ASN A 30 1.75 -12.35 -13.08
C ASN A 30 2.68 -12.99 -12.03
N ALA A 31 2.23 -13.11 -10.78
CA ALA A 31 3.02 -13.69 -9.69
C ALA A 31 3.36 -15.17 -9.95
N LYS A 32 4.56 -15.58 -9.54
CA LYS A 32 5.01 -16.98 -9.56
C LYS A 32 4.86 -17.61 -8.18
N THR A 33 4.88 -18.94 -8.12
CA THR A 33 4.91 -19.66 -6.84
C THR A 33 6.11 -19.19 -6.01
N GLY A 34 5.82 -18.67 -4.81
CA GLY A 34 6.82 -18.09 -3.90
C GLY A 34 6.77 -16.55 -3.84
N ASP A 35 6.20 -15.90 -4.84
CA ASP A 35 5.87 -14.47 -4.76
C ASP A 35 4.69 -14.29 -3.79
N GLY A 36 4.67 -13.17 -3.08
CA GLY A 36 3.62 -12.91 -2.11
C GLY A 36 3.58 -11.47 -1.63
N PHE A 37 2.42 -11.13 -1.08
CA PHE A 37 2.17 -9.85 -0.43
C PHE A 37 1.89 -10.07 1.05
N SER A 38 2.58 -9.28 1.90
CA SER A 38 2.34 -9.27 3.33
C SER A 38 1.34 -8.18 3.69
N TRP A 39 0.11 -8.58 4.03
CA TRP A 39 -0.98 -7.69 4.43
C TRP A 39 -0.65 -6.78 5.61
N GLY A 40 0.28 -7.20 6.46
CA GLY A 40 0.74 -6.45 7.63
C GLY A 40 2.18 -5.95 7.49
N ARG A 41 2.65 -5.64 6.28
CA ARG A 41 4.04 -5.21 6.01
C ARG A 41 4.56 -4.14 6.98
N TYR A 42 3.70 -3.22 7.43
CA TYR A 42 4.05 -2.15 8.38
C TYR A 42 3.42 -2.33 9.77
N GLY A 43 3.04 -3.56 10.12
CA GLY A 43 2.36 -3.89 11.37
C GLY A 43 0.85 -3.58 11.36
N PRO A 44 0.19 -3.54 12.53
CA PRO A 44 -1.27 -3.41 12.65
C PRO A 44 -1.85 -2.10 12.10
N GLY A 45 -1.01 -1.11 11.83
CA GLY A 45 -1.42 0.14 11.19
C GLY A 45 -1.42 0.10 9.66
N THR A 46 -0.93 -0.98 9.03
CA THR A 46 -0.82 -1.05 7.56
C THR A 46 -2.14 -0.69 6.90
N VAL A 47 -2.12 0.33 6.04
CA VAL A 47 -3.27 0.70 5.23
C VAL A 47 -3.11 0.00 3.89
N VAL A 48 -4.11 -0.78 3.51
CA VAL A 48 -4.15 -1.48 2.23
C VAL A 48 -5.29 -0.93 1.37
N ARG A 49 -5.06 -0.86 0.06
CA ARG A 49 -6.04 -0.57 -0.97
C ARG A 49 -6.00 -1.68 -2.02
N LEU A 50 -7.17 -2.09 -2.48
CA LEU A 50 -7.34 -3.10 -3.51
C LEU A 50 -7.88 -2.43 -4.78
N HIS A 51 -7.46 -2.87 -5.95
CA HIS A 51 -8.00 -2.41 -7.22
C HIS A 51 -9.11 -3.35 -7.71
N GLY A 52 -10.32 -3.14 -7.22
CA GLY A 52 -11.46 -3.99 -7.57
C GLY A 52 -11.20 -5.46 -7.26
N GLU A 53 -11.39 -6.33 -8.24
CA GLU A 53 -11.18 -7.78 -8.14
C GLU A 53 -9.84 -8.24 -8.73
N THR A 54 -9.02 -7.34 -9.27
CA THR A 54 -7.73 -7.73 -9.86
C THR A 54 -6.65 -7.89 -8.78
N PRO A 55 -5.64 -8.77 -9.00
CA PRO A 55 -4.48 -8.93 -8.12
C PRO A 55 -3.51 -7.71 -8.08
N LEU A 56 -4.05 -6.50 -7.94
CA LEU A 56 -3.36 -5.22 -7.83
C LEU A 56 -3.67 -4.60 -6.46
N PHE A 57 -2.63 -4.31 -5.70
CA PHE A 57 -2.73 -3.81 -4.34
C PHE A 57 -1.84 -2.59 -4.15
N ALA A 58 -2.18 -1.79 -3.16
CA ALA A 58 -1.28 -0.77 -2.66
C ALA A 58 -1.25 -0.79 -1.13
N CYS A 59 -0.07 -0.57 -0.55
CA CYS A 59 0.07 -0.47 0.89
C CYS A 59 0.94 0.71 1.31
N GLN A 60 0.61 1.27 2.47
CA GLN A 60 1.40 2.30 3.10
C GLN A 60 1.47 2.05 4.61
N LYS A 61 2.45 2.70 5.25
CA LYS A 61 2.49 2.78 6.71
C LYS A 61 1.27 3.57 7.18
N GLY A 62 0.54 3.02 8.14
CA GLY A 62 -0.56 3.77 8.76
C GLY A 62 -0.08 4.95 9.59
N PRO A 63 -1.00 5.85 9.97
CA PRO A 63 -0.67 6.93 10.88
C PRO A 63 -0.08 6.38 12.17
N GLU A 64 0.99 7.04 12.66
CA GLU A 64 1.60 6.74 13.96
C GLU A 64 0.52 6.84 15.05
N LYS A 65 0.22 5.72 15.73
CA LYS A 65 -0.66 5.77 16.90
C LYS A 65 0.13 6.38 18.06
N LYS A 66 -0.44 7.39 18.72
CA LYS A 66 0.11 7.87 20.00
C LYS A 66 0.21 6.69 20.96
N SER A 67 1.41 6.41 21.45
CA SER A 67 1.70 5.30 22.36
C SER A 67 0.74 5.25 23.54
N LEU A 68 0.36 4.05 23.99
CA LEU A 68 -0.41 3.88 25.22
C LEU A 68 0.33 4.46 26.43
N LEU A 69 1.66 4.46 26.41
CA LEU A 69 2.49 5.08 27.44
C LEU A 69 2.36 6.61 27.43
N SER A 70 2.25 7.25 26.26
CA SER A 70 2.00 8.69 26.21
C SER A 70 0.57 9.07 26.61
N ARG A 71 -0.36 8.11 26.63
CA ARG A 71 -1.73 8.29 27.15
C ARG A 71 -1.84 8.10 28.66
N LEU A 72 -0.94 7.31 29.26
CA LEU A 72 -0.91 7.00 30.70
C LEU A 72 0.07 7.89 31.48
N PHE A 73 1.13 8.40 30.84
CA PHE A 73 2.20 9.16 31.50
C PHE A 73 2.47 10.53 30.85
N GLY A 74 1.64 10.96 29.90
CA GLY A 74 1.77 12.26 29.23
C GLY A 74 0.71 13.26 29.70
N ARG A 75 1.15 14.47 30.05
CA ARG A 75 0.36 15.71 29.99
C ARG A 75 -0.27 15.89 28.61
#